data_AF-A0A1C5U3A3-F1
#
_entry.id   AF-A0A1C5U3A3-F1
#
_cell.length_a   1.000
_cell.length_b   1.000
_cell.length_c   1.000
_cell.angle_alpha   90.00
_cell.angle_beta   90.00
_cell.angle_gamma   90.00
#
_symmetry.space_group_name_H-M   'P 1'
#
loop_
_entity.id
_entity.type
_entity.pdbx_description
1 polymer ?
#
loop_
_entity_poly.entity_id
_entity_poly.type
_entity_poly.pdbx_seq_one_letter_code
_entity_poly.pdbx_strand_id
1 'polypeptide(L)'
;MFLKILHETTLGQIEESVIKIITENQNNDKETGLGEVGSRLVKLYPDFDVRRYGYSLLSKFLETFPKLKLKQDGTQVTVMLYEDKSRKEMLEEFIVQQIKEAGVQGILLGTLGNRIHNKFKDFKVRDYGYSQFKQYVQSLRNVEVEEEDERYWAVYKK
;
A
#
# COMPACT_ATOMS: atom_id res chain seq x y z
N MET A 1 42.37 27.21 -13.92
CA MET A 1 41.43 26.23 -14.51
C MET A 1 40.56 25.71 -13.37
N PHE A 2 39.26 26.02 -13.40
CA PHE A 2 38.35 25.79 -12.28
C PHE A 2 38.12 24.29 -12.03
N LEU A 3 38.30 23.87 -10.78
CA LEU A 3 37.92 22.55 -10.29
C LEU A 3 36.38 22.47 -10.33
N LYS A 4 35.82 21.70 -11.27
CA LYS A 4 34.38 21.44 -11.31
C LYS A 4 34.08 20.42 -10.21
N ILE A 5 33.63 20.89 -9.05
CA ILE A 5 33.11 20.01 -8.00
C ILE A 5 31.86 19.35 -8.58
N LEU A 6 31.95 18.07 -8.92
CA LEU A 6 30.79 17.24 -9.27
C LEU A 6 29.95 17.12 -8.00
N HIS A 7 28.82 17.81 -7.96
CA HIS A 7 27.88 17.68 -6.85
C HIS A 7 27.19 16.31 -6.99
N GLU A 8 27.52 15.39 -6.09
CA GLU A 8 26.88 14.07 -6.06
C GLU A 8 25.39 14.23 -5.76
N THR A 9 24.53 13.60 -6.59
CA THR A 9 23.09 13.60 -6.34
C THR A 9 22.81 12.79 -5.07
N THR A 10 22.10 13.37 -4.12
CA THR A 10 21.84 12.66 -2.86
C THR A 10 20.74 11.61 -3.03
N LEU A 11 20.73 10.61 -2.15
CA LEU A 11 19.67 9.59 -2.09
C LEU A 11 18.27 10.24 -1.97
N GLY A 12 18.14 11.29 -1.15
CA GLY A 12 16.87 12.01 -0.98
C GLY A 12 16.41 12.73 -2.26
N GLN A 13 17.31 13.37 -3.00
CA GLN A 13 16.97 14.00 -4.29
C GLN A 13 16.49 12.97 -5.33
N ILE A 14 17.10 11.79 -5.30
CA ILE A 14 16.70 10.67 -6.17
C ILE A 14 15.32 10.15 -5.74
N GLU A 15 15.11 9.90 -4.44
CA GLU A 15 13.81 9.46 -3.90
C GLU A 15 12.68 10.43 -4.29
N GLU A 16 12.87 11.74 -4.07
CA GLU A 16 11.90 12.78 -4.44
C GLU A 16 11.61 12.81 -5.94
N SER A 17 12.64 12.64 -6.77
CA SER A 17 12.48 12.58 -8.22
C SER A 17 11.69 11.35 -8.65
N VAL A 18 11.93 10.19 -8.05
CA VAL A 18 11.18 8.97 -8.33
C VAL A 18 9.72 9.11 -7.88
N ILE A 19 9.46 9.68 -6.70
CA ILE A 19 8.10 9.99 -6.23
C ILE A 19 7.38 10.88 -7.26
N LYS A 20 8.04 11.94 -7.73
CA LYS A 20 7.46 12.84 -8.73
C LYS A 20 7.14 12.13 -10.05
N ILE A 21 8.04 11.26 -10.53
CA ILE A 21 7.81 10.44 -11.73
C ILE A 21 6.56 9.57 -11.56
N ILE A 22 6.41 8.93 -10.39
CA ILE A 22 5.25 8.08 -10.10
C ILE A 22 3.95 8.90 -10.07
N THR A 23 3.94 10.02 -9.35
CA THR A 23 2.76 10.90 -9.25
C THR A 23 2.35 11.47 -10.61
N GLU A 24 3.31 11.86 -11.45
CA GLU A 24 3.01 12.32 -12.81
C GLU A 24 2.35 11.24 -13.67
N ASN A 25 2.81 10.00 -13.59
CA ASN A 25 2.20 8.89 -14.31
C ASN A 25 0.80 8.53 -13.75
N GLN A 26 0.64 8.54 -12.43
CA GLN A 26 -0.66 8.30 -11.77
C GLN A 26 -1.71 9.36 -12.18
N ASN A 27 -1.31 10.64 -12.32
CA ASN A 27 -2.19 11.70 -12.83
C ASN A 27 -2.64 11.49 -14.28
N ASN A 28 -2.01 10.55 -15.00
CA ASN A 28 -2.36 10.14 -16.35
C ASN A 28 -2.86 8.67 -16.38
N ASP A 29 -3.33 8.13 -15.24
CA ASP A 29 -3.82 6.75 -15.08
C ASP A 29 -2.83 5.68 -15.57
N LYS A 30 -1.53 5.93 -15.43
CA LYS A 30 -0.45 5.08 -15.94
C LYS A 30 0.41 4.52 -14.80
N GLU A 31 0.76 3.24 -14.90
CA GLU A 31 1.77 2.63 -14.04
C GLU A 31 3.20 3.11 -14.40
N THR A 32 4.10 3.12 -13.41
CA THR A 32 5.49 3.54 -13.61
C THR A 32 6.42 2.33 -13.69
N GLY A 33 6.93 2.02 -14.88
CA GLY A 33 7.87 0.92 -15.08
C GLY A 33 9.29 1.24 -14.59
N LEU A 34 10.02 0.23 -14.09
CA LEU A 34 11.40 0.37 -13.60
C LEU A 34 12.36 0.97 -14.64
N GLY A 35 12.25 0.55 -15.91
CA GLY A 35 13.07 1.07 -17.00
C GLY A 35 12.79 2.54 -17.33
N GLU A 36 11.53 2.98 -17.15
CA GLU A 36 11.15 4.38 -17.30
C GLU A 36 11.79 5.22 -16.20
N VAL A 37 11.72 4.76 -14.94
CA VAL A 37 12.37 5.42 -13.81
C VAL A 37 13.87 5.60 -14.09
N GLY A 38 14.56 4.53 -14.49
CA GLY A 38 15.99 4.61 -14.83
C GLY A 38 16.29 5.62 -15.93
N SER A 39 15.53 5.58 -17.02
CA SER A 39 15.70 6.50 -18.16
C SER A 39 15.46 7.96 -17.78
N ARG A 40 14.47 8.22 -16.91
CA ARG A 40 14.16 9.57 -16.43
C ARG A 40 15.19 10.07 -15.41
N LEU A 41 15.71 9.20 -14.54
CA LEU A 41 16.79 9.54 -13.63
C LEU A 41 18.08 9.92 -14.38
N VAL A 42 18.47 9.16 -15.41
CA VAL A 42 19.63 9.52 -16.26
C VAL A 42 19.42 10.86 -16.98
N LYS A 43 18.18 11.17 -17.41
CA LYS A 43 17.88 12.48 -18.02
C LYS A 43 17.98 13.64 -17.02
N LEU A 44 17.51 13.44 -15.79
CA LEU A 44 17.55 14.46 -14.72
C LEU A 44 18.96 14.63 -14.15
N TYR A 45 19.69 13.52 -14.04
CA TYR A 45 21.00 13.41 -13.42
C TYR A 45 21.91 12.62 -14.38
N PRO A 46 22.59 13.28 -15.36
CA PRO A 46 23.39 12.58 -16.38
C PRO A 46 24.51 11.69 -15.82
N ASP A 47 24.97 11.99 -14.61
CA ASP A 47 26.00 11.25 -13.88
C ASP A 47 25.43 10.14 -12.97
N PHE A 48 24.11 9.95 -12.94
CA PHE A 48 23.45 8.94 -12.11
C PHE A 48 23.88 7.53 -12.52
N ASP A 49 24.41 6.81 -11.54
CA ASP A 49 24.81 5.42 -11.67
C ASP A 49 24.63 4.75 -10.31
N VAL A 50 23.78 3.71 -10.26
CA VAL A 50 23.48 2.96 -9.03
C VAL A 50 24.72 2.36 -8.36
N ARG A 51 25.79 2.14 -9.13
CA ARG A 51 27.08 1.63 -8.63
C ARG A 51 27.80 2.63 -7.74
N ARG A 52 27.59 3.94 -7.94
CA ARG A 52 28.12 4.99 -7.05
C ARG A 52 27.51 4.91 -5.65
N TYR A 53 26.31 4.34 -5.54
CA TYR A 53 25.60 4.13 -4.27
C TYR A 53 25.76 2.71 -3.72
N GLY A 54 26.61 1.86 -4.32
CA GLY A 54 26.87 0.51 -3.84
C GLY A 54 25.91 -0.58 -4.33
N TYR A 55 25.11 -0.32 -5.36
CA TYR A 55 24.15 -1.29 -5.91
C TYR A 55 24.50 -1.69 -7.34
N SER A 56 24.26 -2.95 -7.70
CA SER A 56 24.45 -3.46 -9.06
C SER A 56 23.21 -3.35 -9.94
N LEU A 57 22.03 -3.21 -9.34
CA LEU A 57 20.74 -3.20 -10.02
C LEU A 57 19.90 -2.00 -9.56
N LEU A 58 19.21 -1.35 -10.51
CA LEU A 58 18.27 -0.27 -10.20
C LEU A 58 17.14 -0.73 -9.28
N SER A 59 16.61 -1.94 -9.46
CA SER A 59 15.58 -2.48 -8.58
C SER A 59 16.06 -2.55 -7.13
N LYS A 60 17.28 -3.06 -6.90
CA LYS A 60 17.86 -3.19 -5.56
C LYS A 60 18.20 -1.85 -4.92
N PHE A 61 18.59 -0.88 -5.73
CA PHE A 61 18.76 0.49 -5.26
C PHE A 61 17.42 1.12 -4.84
N LEU A 62 16.38 1.02 -5.68
CA LEU A 62 15.08 1.63 -5.39
C LEU A 62 14.34 0.95 -4.22
N GLU A 63 14.56 -0.36 -3.98
CA GLU A 63 14.05 -1.08 -2.80
C GLU A 63 14.50 -0.47 -1.46
N THR A 64 15.55 0.37 -1.45
CA THR A 64 16.08 1.00 -0.23
C THR A 64 15.32 2.26 0.18
N PHE A 65 14.51 2.81 -0.72
CA PHE A 65 13.71 4.00 -0.45
C PHE A 65 12.43 3.60 0.28
N PRO A 66 12.25 4.02 1.54
CA PRO A 66 11.12 3.57 2.37
C PRO A 66 9.76 3.96 1.81
N LYS A 67 9.71 5.02 0.98
CA LYS A 67 8.46 5.48 0.34
C LYS A 67 8.16 4.77 -0.98
N LEU A 68 8.96 3.78 -1.39
CA LEU A 68 8.78 3.07 -2.65
C LEU A 68 8.48 1.60 -2.43
N LYS A 69 7.65 1.04 -3.32
CA LYS A 69 7.36 -0.38 -3.41
C LYS A 69 7.56 -0.85 -4.84
N LEU A 70 8.25 -1.97 -5.01
CA LEU A 70 8.38 -2.63 -6.31
C LEU A 70 7.41 -3.81 -6.37
N LYS A 71 6.70 -3.95 -7.49
CA LYS A 71 5.86 -5.11 -7.82
C LYS A 71 6.39 -5.73 -9.10
N GLN A 72 6.59 -7.05 -9.08
CA GLN A 72 6.99 -7.80 -10.24
C GLN A 72 5.80 -8.64 -10.74
N ASP A 73 5.52 -8.53 -12.03
CA ASP A 73 4.54 -9.37 -12.75
C ASP A 73 5.23 -9.94 -13.99
N GLY A 74 5.56 -11.24 -13.95
CA GLY A 74 6.44 -11.87 -14.93
C GLY A 74 7.80 -11.17 -15.03
N THR A 75 8.09 -10.61 -16.21
CA THR A 75 9.31 -9.83 -16.49
C THR A 75 9.13 -8.33 -16.25
N GLN A 76 7.91 -7.86 -16.05
CA GLN A 76 7.62 -6.45 -15.82
C GLN A 76 7.83 -6.11 -14.35
N VAL A 77 8.55 -5.02 -14.09
CA VAL A 77 8.72 -4.46 -12.74
C VAL A 77 8.14 -3.05 -12.72
N THR A 78 7.12 -2.86 -11.88
CA THR A 78 6.46 -1.57 -11.65
C THR A 78 6.95 -1.00 -10.31
N VAL A 79 7.26 0.29 -10.30
CA VAL A 79 7.63 1.07 -9.12
C VAL A 79 6.43 1.91 -8.70
N MET A 80 6.07 1.84 -7.42
CA MET A 80 4.90 2.50 -6.86
C MET A 80 5.29 3.21 -5.56
N LEU A 81 4.46 4.14 -5.10
CA LEU A 81 4.60 4.66 -3.75
C LEU A 81 4.25 3.54 -2.75
N TYR A 82 5.07 3.42 -1.71
CA TYR A 82 4.70 2.68 -0.53
C TYR A 82 3.70 3.54 0.24
N GLU A 83 2.42 3.18 0.12
CA GLU A 83 1.38 3.76 0.96
C GLU A 83 1.47 3.08 2.33
N ASP A 84 1.85 3.84 3.35
CA ASP A 84 1.66 3.43 4.74
C ASP A 84 0.15 3.32 4.94
N LYS A 85 -0.36 2.09 4.88
CA LYS A 85 -1.78 1.84 5.11
C LYS A 85 -2.16 2.41 6.45
N SER A 86 -3.18 3.24 6.46
CA SER A 86 -3.70 3.74 7.72
C SER A 86 -4.13 2.57 8.60
N ARG A 87 -4.09 2.73 9.93
CA ARG A 87 -4.60 1.70 10.86
C ARG A 87 -6.04 1.30 10.51
N LYS A 88 -6.85 2.25 10.04
CA LYS A 88 -8.21 2.03 9.54
C LYS A 88 -8.21 1.10 8.34
N GLU A 89 -7.40 1.38 7.33
CA GLU A 89 -7.32 0.56 6.13
C GLU A 89 -6.87 -0.88 6.44
N MET A 90 -5.82 -1.06 7.25
CA MET A 90 -5.38 -2.39 7.67
C MET A 90 -6.46 -3.17 8.43
N LEU A 91 -7.24 -2.47 9.26
CA LEU A 91 -8.36 -3.05 9.98
C LEU A 91 -9.48 -3.48 9.02
N GLU A 92 -9.90 -2.61 8.12
CA GLU A 92 -10.98 -2.87 7.17
C GLU A 92 -10.63 -4.00 6.21
N GLU A 93 -9.39 -4.04 5.71
CA GLU A 93 -8.88 -5.15 4.91
C GLU A 93 -8.89 -6.46 5.68
N PHE A 94 -8.45 -6.44 6.94
CA PHE A 94 -8.51 -7.62 7.78
C PHE A 94 -9.95 -8.10 7.99
N ILE A 95 -10.90 -7.18 8.26
CA ILE A 95 -12.32 -7.51 8.41
C ILE A 95 -12.85 -8.19 7.16
N VAL A 96 -12.67 -7.56 5.99
CA VAL A 96 -13.13 -8.09 4.70
C VAL A 96 -12.50 -9.44 4.40
N GLN A 97 -11.21 -9.61 4.70
CA GLN A 97 -10.51 -10.87 4.51
C GLN A 97 -11.11 -11.98 5.38
N GLN A 98 -11.38 -11.71 6.67
CA GLN A 98 -12.01 -12.69 7.57
C GLN A 98 -13.42 -13.09 7.10
N ILE A 99 -14.18 -12.17 6.53
CA ILE A 99 -15.52 -12.44 5.99
C ILE A 99 -15.40 -13.29 4.70
N LYS A 100 -14.47 -12.95 3.80
CA LYS A 100 -14.23 -13.72 2.56
C LYS A 100 -13.78 -15.15 2.85
N GLU A 101 -12.88 -15.32 3.82
CA GLU A 101 -12.38 -16.64 4.25
C GLU A 101 -13.47 -17.53 4.84
N ALA A 102 -14.52 -16.94 5.42
CA ALA A 102 -15.66 -17.69 5.94
C ALA A 102 -16.61 -18.20 4.83
N GLY A 103 -16.45 -17.71 3.60
CA GLY A 103 -17.23 -18.16 2.45
C GLY A 103 -18.71 -17.77 2.52
N VAL A 104 -19.56 -18.56 1.87
CA VAL A 104 -21.00 -18.27 1.71
C VAL A 104 -21.78 -18.22 3.02
N GLN A 105 -21.31 -18.94 4.04
CA GLN A 105 -21.92 -18.90 5.37
C GLN A 105 -21.63 -17.59 6.10
N GLY A 106 -20.58 -16.85 5.72
CA GLY A 106 -20.17 -15.67 6.46
C GLY A 106 -19.65 -15.97 7.86
N ILE A 107 -19.42 -14.91 8.64
CA ILE A 107 -18.82 -14.97 9.97
C ILE A 107 -19.69 -14.27 11.00
N LEU A 108 -19.96 -14.96 12.12
CA LEU A 108 -20.66 -14.37 13.26
C LEU A 108 -19.94 -13.10 13.75
N LEU A 109 -20.65 -11.99 13.96
CA LEU A 109 -20.08 -10.71 14.39
C LEU A 109 -19.31 -10.82 15.72
N GLY A 110 -19.77 -11.66 16.66
CA GLY A 110 -19.04 -11.92 17.90
C GLY A 110 -17.67 -12.57 17.65
N THR A 111 -17.61 -13.56 16.75
CA THR A 111 -16.35 -14.20 16.35
C THR A 111 -15.44 -13.22 15.62
N LEU A 112 -15.98 -12.45 14.69
CA LEU A 112 -15.24 -11.42 13.96
C LEU A 112 -14.66 -10.36 14.92
N GLY A 113 -15.45 -9.88 15.87
CA GLY A 113 -15.02 -8.94 16.91
C GLY A 113 -13.86 -9.48 17.75
N ASN A 114 -13.92 -10.75 18.16
CA ASN A 114 -12.82 -11.40 18.88
C ASN A 114 -11.52 -11.47 18.05
N ARG A 115 -11.62 -11.82 16.77
CA ARG A 115 -10.46 -11.84 15.87
C ARG A 115 -9.85 -10.45 15.68
N ILE A 116 -10.69 -9.42 15.58
CA ILE A 116 -10.24 -8.03 15.54
C ILE A 116 -9.52 -7.65 16.82
N HIS A 117 -10.09 -7.90 18.00
CA HIS A 117 -9.43 -7.57 19.27
C HIS A 117 -8.09 -8.30 19.46
N ASN A 118 -7.98 -9.54 19.00
CA ASN A 118 -6.71 -10.27 19.07
C ASN A 118 -5.60 -9.62 18.22
N LYS A 119 -5.94 -9.06 17.06
CA LYS A 119 -4.98 -8.46 16.13
C LYS A 119 -4.79 -6.95 16.34
N PHE A 120 -5.86 -6.25 16.71
CA PHE A 120 -5.97 -4.81 16.91
C PHE A 120 -6.45 -4.55 18.35
N LYS A 121 -5.56 -4.75 19.32
CA LYS A 121 -5.88 -4.75 20.77
C LYS A 121 -6.67 -3.52 21.24
N ASP A 122 -6.30 -2.34 20.73
CA ASP A 122 -6.95 -1.07 21.09
C ASP A 122 -8.14 -0.71 20.19
N PHE A 123 -8.68 -1.66 19.43
CA PHE A 123 -9.83 -1.40 18.57
C PHE A 123 -11.03 -0.91 19.39
N LYS A 124 -11.53 0.28 19.04
CA LYS A 124 -12.79 0.84 19.54
C LYS A 124 -13.58 1.35 18.35
N VAL A 125 -14.80 0.82 18.17
CA VAL A 125 -15.65 1.18 17.03
C VAL A 125 -15.96 2.69 16.95
N ARG A 126 -15.99 3.38 18.09
CA ARG A 126 -16.23 4.83 18.17
C ARG A 126 -15.12 5.66 17.55
N ASP A 127 -13.88 5.17 17.56
CA ASP A 127 -12.73 5.86 16.95
C ASP A 127 -12.86 5.91 15.41
N TYR A 128 -13.77 5.10 14.85
CA TYR A 128 -14.08 5.04 13.43
C TYR A 128 -15.42 5.71 13.08
N GLY A 129 -16.05 6.39 14.03
CA GLY A 129 -17.29 7.16 13.80
C GLY A 129 -18.59 6.37 13.98
N TYR A 130 -18.53 5.13 14.50
CA TYR A 130 -19.69 4.27 14.64
C TYR A 130 -20.03 3.99 16.11
N SER A 131 -21.32 3.97 16.43
CA SER A 131 -21.80 3.70 17.79
C SER A 131 -21.82 2.20 18.12
N GLN A 132 -21.96 1.36 17.11
CA GLN A 132 -22.08 -0.10 17.22
C GLN A 132 -21.19 -0.81 16.21
N PHE A 133 -20.65 -1.97 16.60
CA PHE A 133 -19.82 -2.81 15.73
C PHE A 133 -20.56 -3.27 14.46
N LYS A 134 -21.84 -3.64 14.59
CA LYS A 134 -22.72 -3.96 13.46
C LYS A 134 -22.75 -2.86 12.40
N GLN A 135 -22.95 -1.60 12.81
CA GLN A 135 -23.01 -0.45 11.89
C GLN A 135 -21.68 -0.24 11.15
N TYR A 136 -20.55 -0.45 11.84
CA TYR A 136 -19.23 -0.35 11.22
C TYR A 136 -19.01 -1.45 10.18
N VAL A 137 -19.35 -2.69 10.49
CA VAL A 137 -19.20 -3.80 9.53
C VAL A 137 -20.12 -3.62 8.32
N GLN A 138 -21.34 -3.12 8.53
CA GLN A 138 -22.30 -2.81 7.45
C GLN A 138 -21.87 -1.65 6.55
N SER A 139 -20.95 -0.78 7.00
CA SER A 139 -20.47 0.32 6.16
C SER A 139 -19.38 -0.11 5.18
N LEU A 140 -18.82 -1.31 5.35
CA LEU A 140 -17.79 -1.83 4.47
C LEU A 140 -18.40 -2.23 3.13
N ARG A 141 -17.72 -1.84 2.05
CA ARG A 141 -18.15 -2.17 0.69
C ARG A 141 -18.26 -3.69 0.54
N ASN A 142 -19.33 -4.14 -0.12
CA ASN A 142 -19.59 -5.55 -0.44
C ASN A 142 -19.76 -6.47 0.79
N VAL A 143 -20.10 -5.89 1.94
CA VAL A 143 -20.42 -6.64 3.17
C VAL A 143 -21.88 -6.41 3.52
N GLU A 144 -22.63 -7.48 3.71
CA GLU A 144 -23.96 -7.45 4.30
C GLU A 144 -23.92 -8.08 5.70
N VAL A 145 -24.79 -7.62 6.59
CA VAL A 145 -24.99 -8.24 7.90
C VAL A 145 -26.40 -8.78 7.98
N GLU A 146 -26.49 -10.10 8.03
CA GLU A 146 -27.73 -10.88 8.12
C GLU A 146 -28.02 -11.21 9.60
N GLU A 147 -29.30 -11.34 9.95
CA GLU A 147 -29.75 -11.72 11.29
C GLU A 147 -30.39 -13.11 11.24
N GLU A 148 -29.90 -14.02 12.07
CA GLU A 148 -30.40 -15.39 12.22
C GLU A 148 -30.31 -15.78 13.70
N ASP A 149 -31.41 -16.29 14.28
CA ASP A 149 -31.49 -16.69 15.69
C ASP A 149 -30.97 -15.63 16.68
N GLU A 150 -31.42 -14.38 16.53
CA GLU A 150 -31.00 -13.21 17.34
C GLU A 150 -29.48 -12.92 17.28
N ARG A 151 -28.79 -13.47 16.28
CA ARG A 151 -27.36 -13.30 16.06
C ARG A 151 -27.09 -12.68 14.69
N TYR A 152 -25.98 -11.97 14.60
CA TYR A 152 -25.60 -11.24 13.40
C TYR A 152 -24.42 -11.88 12.69
N TRP A 153 -24.56 -12.13 11.39
CA TRP A 153 -23.56 -12.76 10.54
C TRP A 153 -23.14 -11.79 9.44
N ALA A 154 -21.84 -11.57 9.27
CA ALA A 154 -21.31 -10.78 8.17
C ALA A 154 -21.00 -11.68 6.97
N VAL A 155 -21.52 -11.33 5.81
CA VAL A 155 -21.40 -12.11 4.56
C VAL A 155 -20.82 -11.20 3.46
N TYR A 156 -19.88 -11.72 2.69
CA TYR A 156 -19.35 -11.01 1.53
C TYR A 156 -20.26 -11.22 0.32
N LYS A 157 -20.74 -10.13 -0.29
CA LYS A 157 -21.54 -10.17 -1.53
C LYS A 157 -20.65 -9.76 -2.69
N LYS A 158 -20.67 -10.54 -3.78
CA LYS A 158 -19.86 -10.26 -4.97
C LYS A 158 -20.42 -9.11 -5.78
#